data_AF-A0A1X1FE94-F1
#
_entry.id   AF-A0A1X1FE94-F1
#
_cell.length_a   1.000
_cell.length_b   1.000
_cell.length_c   1.000
_cell.angle_alpha   90.00
_cell.angle_beta   90.00
_cell.angle_gamma   90.00
#
_symmetry.space_group_name_H-M   'P 1'
#
loop_
_entity.id
_entity.type
_entity.pdbx_description
1 polymer ?
#
loop_
_entity_poly.entity_id
_entity_poly.type
_entity_poly.pdbx_seq_one_letter_code
_entity_poly.pdbx_strand_id
1 'polypeptide(L)'
;MKYSKIALGLMTILLSGAIAPVATSASSHTTIPKAMRGTWYRYNGKSFNMLKLTTHRFTYKGIDGTTSLTPGQKGYKKLYVQKKHGKYTFNRFTHDYENPGSFKIAKKKIAGHYRKALFQYTPSGYVIVLTKAKYHHDYSFSQS
;
A
#
# COMPACT_ATOMS: atom_id res chain seq x y z
N MET A 1 -71.52 13.40 -39.04
CA MET A 1 -71.81 14.58 -38.17
C MET A 1 -71.70 14.09 -36.72
N LYS A 2 -70.98 14.67 -35.77
CA LYS A 2 -70.49 16.05 -35.59
C LYS A 2 -69.63 16.05 -34.29
N TYR A 3 -68.55 16.85 -34.28
CA TYR A 3 -67.75 17.41 -33.16
C TYR A 3 -67.06 16.45 -32.16
N SER A 4 -65.73 16.32 -32.16
CA SER A 4 -64.71 17.26 -31.64
C SER A 4 -64.82 17.52 -30.14
N LYS A 5 -63.86 17.00 -29.36
CA LYS A 5 -63.32 17.63 -28.14
C LYS A 5 -61.83 17.25 -27.99
N ILE A 6 -61.00 18.27 -28.17
CA ILE A 6 -59.57 18.28 -27.83
C ILE A 6 -59.47 18.19 -26.30
N ALA A 7 -58.66 17.26 -25.80
CA ALA A 7 -58.29 17.20 -24.38
C ALA A 7 -56.78 17.40 -24.25
N LEU A 8 -56.42 18.57 -23.70
CA LEU A 8 -55.09 18.91 -23.19
C LEU A 8 -54.79 18.08 -21.93
N GLY A 9 -53.54 17.65 -21.78
CA GLY A 9 -52.96 17.12 -20.53
C GLY A 9 -52.08 15.91 -20.83
N LEU A 10 -50.87 15.75 -20.33
CA LEU A 10 -50.11 16.38 -19.25
C LEU A 10 -48.63 16.30 -19.66
N MET A 11 -47.89 17.39 -19.50
CA MET A 11 -46.45 17.43 -19.76
C MET A 11 -45.71 16.82 -18.56
N THR A 12 -45.31 15.55 -18.67
CA THR A 12 -44.49 14.88 -17.67
C THR A 12 -43.05 15.39 -17.78
N ILE A 13 -42.65 16.24 -16.84
CA ILE A 13 -41.25 16.63 -16.65
C ILE A 13 -40.53 15.39 -16.09
N LEU A 14 -39.78 14.69 -16.94
CA LEU A 14 -38.82 13.69 -16.51
C LEU A 14 -37.69 14.43 -15.76
N LEU A 15 -37.76 14.42 -14.43
CA LEU A 15 -36.63 14.77 -13.58
C LEU A 15 -35.53 13.74 -13.81
N SER A 16 -34.57 14.10 -14.68
CA SER A 16 -33.28 13.42 -14.78
C SER A 16 -32.53 13.65 -13.47
N GLY A 17 -32.75 12.77 -12.49
CA GLY A 17 -31.94 12.72 -11.28
C GLY A 17 -30.51 12.38 -11.67
N ALA A 18 -29.66 13.39 -11.81
CA ALA A 18 -28.23 13.20 -11.95
C ALA A 18 -27.72 12.47 -10.71
N ILE A 19 -27.42 11.17 -10.86
CA ILE A 19 -26.71 10.41 -9.83
C ILE A 19 -25.31 11.00 -9.78
N ALA A 20 -25.09 11.94 -8.86
CA ALA A 20 -23.76 12.51 -8.64
C ALA A 20 -22.78 11.36 -8.38
N PRO A 21 -21.58 11.37 -9.00
CA PRO A 21 -20.58 10.36 -8.71
C PRO A 21 -20.26 10.39 -7.21
N VAL A 22 -20.37 9.22 -6.58
CA VAL A 22 -20.08 8.99 -5.17
C VAL A 22 -18.72 9.61 -4.85
N ALA A 23 -18.70 10.52 -3.88
CA ALA A 23 -17.50 11.21 -3.42
C ALA A 23 -16.37 10.20 -3.22
N THR A 24 -15.30 10.36 -3.98
CA THR A 24 -14.08 9.57 -3.81
C THR A 24 -13.55 9.86 -2.41
N SER A 25 -13.73 8.91 -1.49
CA SER A 25 -13.21 9.01 -0.13
C SER A 25 -11.74 9.39 -0.20
N ALA A 26 -11.37 10.55 0.36
CA ALA A 26 -9.98 10.96 0.49
C ALA A 26 -9.20 9.80 1.12
N SER A 27 -8.31 9.18 0.35
CA SER A 27 -7.51 8.07 0.85
C SER A 27 -6.68 8.60 2.00
N SER A 28 -7.01 8.23 3.23
CA SER A 28 -6.20 8.59 4.39
C SER A 28 -4.78 8.12 4.14
N HIS A 29 -3.85 9.07 3.98
CA HIS A 29 -2.42 8.82 3.81
C HIS A 29 -1.78 8.21 5.06
N THR A 30 -2.56 7.75 6.03
CA THR A 30 -2.07 7.12 7.24
C THR A 30 -2.51 5.66 7.35
N THR A 31 -3.29 5.16 6.39
CA THR A 31 -3.84 3.80 6.41
C THR A 31 -3.06 2.90 5.48
N ILE A 32 -2.28 1.97 6.05
CA ILE A 32 -1.56 0.95 5.28
C ILE A 32 -2.58 -0.05 4.69
N PRO A 33 -2.48 -0.44 3.41
CA PRO A 33 -3.41 -1.39 2.78
C PRO A 33 -3.44 -2.75 3.49
N LYS A 34 -4.63 -3.34 3.66
CA LYS A 34 -4.83 -4.61 4.39
C LYS A 34 -3.95 -5.74 3.86
N ALA A 35 -3.75 -5.83 2.55
CA ALA A 35 -2.92 -6.84 1.91
C ALA A 35 -1.44 -6.79 2.32
N MET A 36 -0.93 -5.63 2.75
CA MET A 36 0.46 -5.44 3.18
C MET A 36 0.65 -5.67 4.68
N ARG A 37 -0.43 -5.61 5.46
CA ARG A 37 -0.38 -5.72 6.91
C ARG A 37 0.11 -7.09 7.38
N GLY A 38 0.76 -7.09 8.53
CA GLY A 38 1.31 -8.26 9.19
C GLY A 38 2.77 -8.06 9.58
N THR A 39 3.36 -9.13 10.09
CA THR A 39 4.78 -9.21 10.39
C THR A 39 5.47 -9.97 9.26
N TRP A 40 6.58 -9.41 8.80
CA TRP A 40 7.39 -9.92 7.71
C TRP A 40 8.83 -10.07 8.19
N TYR A 41 9.50 -11.12 7.73
CA TYR A 41 10.83 -11.50 8.16
C TYR A 41 11.75 -11.70 6.97
N ARG A 42 13.00 -11.29 7.12
CA ARG A 42 14.11 -11.64 6.24
C ARG A 42 15.25 -12.17 7.10
N TYR A 43 15.85 -13.26 6.69
CA TYR A 43 17.15 -13.68 7.20
C TYR A 43 18.25 -12.93 6.44
N ASN A 44 19.16 -12.27 7.15
CA ASN A 44 20.25 -11.48 6.57
C ASN A 44 21.58 -12.26 6.48
N GLY A 45 21.55 -13.58 6.70
CA GLY A 45 22.75 -14.43 6.79
C GLY A 45 23.19 -14.72 8.23
N LYS A 46 22.80 -13.88 9.20
CA LYS A 46 23.15 -14.02 10.63
C LYS A 46 21.94 -14.02 11.55
N SER A 47 20.96 -13.15 11.30
CA SER A 47 19.78 -12.96 12.14
C SER A 47 18.55 -12.60 11.31
N PHE A 48 17.39 -12.53 11.96
CA PHE A 48 16.15 -12.10 11.32
C PHE A 48 15.93 -10.60 11.52
N ASN A 49 15.82 -9.88 10.41
CA ASN A 49 15.20 -8.57 10.39
C ASN A 49 13.67 -8.74 10.35
N MET A 50 12.95 -7.82 10.98
CA MET A 50 11.49 -7.85 11.08
C MET A 50 10.90 -6.52 10.60
N LEU A 51 9.92 -6.60 9.72
CA LEU A 51 9.06 -5.48 9.35
C LEU A 51 7.62 -5.77 9.77
N LYS A 52 7.06 -4.95 10.66
CA LYS A 52 5.67 -5.02 11.09
C LYS A 52 4.90 -3.85 10.51
N LEU A 53 3.84 -4.17 9.77
CA LEU A 53 2.93 -3.20 9.17
C LEU A 53 1.53 -3.39 9.80
N THR A 54 1.07 -2.40 10.56
CA THR A 54 -0.31 -2.35 11.07
C THR A 54 -1.10 -1.29 10.31
N THR A 55 -2.37 -1.06 10.66
CA THR A 55 -3.20 -0.03 9.99
C THR A 55 -2.52 1.34 9.96
N HIS A 56 -1.87 1.74 11.06
CA HIS A 56 -1.31 3.08 11.25
C HIS A 56 0.13 3.06 11.79
N ARG A 57 0.88 1.99 11.52
CA ARG A 57 2.27 1.91 11.97
C ARG A 57 3.12 1.07 11.02
N PHE A 58 4.27 1.62 10.66
CA PHE A 58 5.40 0.91 10.09
C PHE A 58 6.43 0.72 11.19
N THR A 59 6.96 -0.49 11.38
CA THR A 59 8.06 -0.74 12.32
C THR A 59 9.05 -1.71 11.70
N TYR A 60 10.29 -1.26 11.49
CA TYR A 60 11.40 -2.09 11.08
C TYR A 60 12.34 -2.31 12.27
N LYS A 61 12.75 -3.55 12.50
CA LYS A 61 13.80 -3.93 13.44
C LYS A 61 14.85 -4.73 12.68
N GLY A 62 16.07 -4.23 12.63
CA GLY A 62 17.20 -4.89 12.00
C GLY A 62 18.44 -4.82 12.89
N ILE A 63 19.59 -5.23 12.36
CA ILE A 63 20.88 -5.16 13.04
C ILE A 63 21.21 -3.71 13.43
N ASP A 64 20.89 -2.75 12.56
CA ASP A 64 21.24 -1.34 12.74
C ASP A 64 20.23 -0.58 13.64
N GLY A 65 19.32 -1.31 14.28
CA GLY A 65 18.36 -0.77 15.25
C GLY A 65 16.90 -0.83 14.80
N THR A 66 16.09 0.05 15.37
CA THR A 66 14.64 0.09 15.17
C THR A 66 14.18 1.42 14.58
N THR A 67 13.45 1.34 13.47
CA THR A 67 12.79 2.49 12.83
C THR A 67 11.28 2.33 12.93
N SER A 68 10.58 3.41 13.27
CA SER A 68 9.11 3.41 13.32
C SER A 68 8.54 4.67 12.67
N LEU A 69 7.46 4.49 11.90
CA LEU A 69 6.68 5.57 11.31
C LEU A 69 5.24 5.50 11.85
N THR A 70 4.73 6.63 12.34
CA THR A 70 3.37 6.77 12.86
C THR A 70 2.76 8.10 12.43
N PRO A 71 1.41 8.23 12.41
CA PRO A 71 0.75 9.46 11.94
C PRO A 71 1.10 10.72 12.75
N GLY A 72 1.35 10.56 14.05
CA GLY A 72 1.65 11.66 14.98
C GLY A 72 3.10 12.14 14.94
N GLN A 73 4.00 11.42 14.26
CA GLN A 73 5.39 11.87 14.08
C GLN A 73 5.48 12.97 13.02
N LYS A 74 6.60 13.72 13.05
CA LYS A 74 6.90 14.81 12.11
C LYS A 74 8.01 14.41 11.12
N GLY A 75 8.14 15.17 10.04
CA GLY A 75 9.17 14.96 9.01
C GLY A 75 9.11 13.57 8.39
N TYR A 76 10.27 13.00 8.03
CA TYR A 76 10.38 11.68 7.41
C TYR A 76 9.95 10.51 8.32
N LYS A 77 9.77 10.76 9.62
CA LYS A 77 9.23 9.77 10.58
C LYS A 77 7.69 9.72 10.58
N LYS A 78 7.03 10.67 9.92
CA LYS A 78 5.57 10.66 9.78
C LYS A 78 5.14 9.54 8.83
N LEU A 79 4.19 8.72 9.25
CA LEU A 79 3.55 7.74 8.36
C LEU A 79 2.79 8.49 7.26
N TYR A 80 3.20 8.27 6.02
CA TYR A 80 2.56 8.80 4.82
C TYR A 80 2.51 7.71 3.74
N VAL A 81 1.33 7.12 3.57
CA VAL A 81 1.04 6.06 2.62
C VAL A 81 0.70 6.67 1.26
N GLN A 82 1.49 6.33 0.26
CA GLN A 82 1.25 6.71 -1.13
C GLN A 82 1.49 5.53 -2.05
N LYS A 83 0.64 5.37 -3.07
CA LYS A 83 0.85 4.40 -4.15
C LYS A 83 1.40 5.11 -5.38
N LYS A 84 2.53 4.66 -5.92
CA LYS A 84 3.14 5.13 -7.17
C LYS A 84 3.62 3.93 -7.98
N HIS A 85 3.30 3.88 -9.27
CA HIS A 85 3.70 2.80 -10.19
C HIS A 85 3.47 1.37 -9.62
N GLY A 86 2.33 1.17 -8.95
CA GLY A 86 1.96 -0.13 -8.35
C GLY A 86 2.71 -0.52 -7.08
N LYS A 87 3.57 0.35 -6.53
CA LYS A 87 4.28 0.17 -5.25
C LYS A 87 3.78 1.19 -4.22
N TYR A 88 3.95 0.89 -2.95
CA TYR A 88 3.59 1.77 -1.84
C TYR A 88 4.84 2.33 -1.17
N THR A 89 4.85 3.63 -0.84
CA THR A 89 5.81 4.24 0.09
C THR A 89 5.10 4.57 1.40
N PHE A 90 5.86 4.68 2.48
CA PHE A 90 5.32 4.85 3.84
C PHE A 90 5.75 6.14 4.54
N ASN A 91 6.56 6.97 3.90
CA ASN A 91 6.87 8.32 4.34
C ASN A 91 7.03 9.25 3.13
N ARG A 92 7.17 10.54 3.45
CA ARG A 92 7.78 11.53 2.56
C ARG A 92 9.20 11.77 3.06
N PHE A 93 10.15 11.80 2.15
CA PHE A 93 11.56 11.99 2.43
C PHE A 93 12.15 12.96 1.41
N THR A 94 13.26 13.60 1.77
CA THR A 94 14.04 14.43 0.84
C THR A 94 15.41 13.81 0.57
N HIS A 95 15.89 12.94 1.45
CA HIS A 95 17.20 12.28 1.30
C HIS A 95 17.04 10.76 1.28
N ASP A 96 17.94 10.07 0.58
CA ASP A 96 17.87 8.60 0.43
C ASP A 96 18.02 7.83 1.73
N TYR A 97 18.79 8.34 2.70
CA TYR A 97 18.94 7.71 4.02
C TYR A 97 17.63 7.72 4.84
N GLU A 98 16.69 8.60 4.48
CA GLU A 98 15.36 8.69 5.10
C GLU A 98 14.35 7.77 4.38
N ASN A 99 14.70 7.24 3.20
CA ASN A 99 13.81 6.47 2.35
C ASN A 99 13.81 4.98 2.78
N PRO A 100 12.71 4.46 3.36
CA PRO A 100 12.60 3.04 3.69
C PRO A 100 12.45 2.17 2.44
N GLY A 101 12.37 2.76 1.25
CA GLY A 101 12.10 2.10 -0.02
C GLY A 101 10.63 2.13 -0.40
N SER A 102 10.33 1.47 -1.52
CA SER A 102 8.97 1.24 -2.00
C SER A 102 8.60 -0.23 -1.88
N PHE A 103 7.32 -0.53 -1.70
CA PHE A 103 6.88 -1.84 -1.25
C PHE A 103 5.79 -2.42 -2.15
N LYS A 104 5.87 -3.72 -2.45
CA LYS A 104 4.86 -4.45 -3.24
C LYS A 104 4.68 -5.86 -2.70
N ILE A 105 3.46 -6.39 -2.75
CA ILE A 105 3.23 -7.82 -2.56
C ILE A 105 3.35 -8.52 -3.91
N ALA A 106 4.19 -9.54 -4.00
CA ALA A 106 4.34 -10.36 -5.20
C ALA A 106 4.63 -11.83 -4.84
N LYS A 107 4.57 -12.72 -5.83
CA LYS A 107 4.95 -14.13 -5.65
C LYS A 107 6.46 -14.30 -5.80
N LYS A 108 7.08 -15.12 -4.95
CA LYS A 108 8.47 -15.56 -5.05
C LYS A 108 8.56 -17.05 -4.72
N LYS A 109 9.47 -17.78 -5.38
CA LYS A 109 9.80 -19.15 -5.00
C LYS A 109 10.61 -19.13 -3.71
N ILE A 110 10.02 -19.64 -2.62
CA ILE A 110 10.55 -19.65 -1.26
C ILE A 110 10.45 -21.08 -0.74
N ALA A 111 11.59 -21.65 -0.37
CA ALA A 111 11.72 -23.06 0.02
C ALA A 111 11.00 -24.00 -0.97
N GLY A 112 11.28 -23.86 -2.26
CA GLY A 112 10.68 -24.70 -3.32
C GLY A 112 9.29 -24.28 -3.80
N HIS A 113 8.52 -23.47 -3.07
CA HIS A 113 7.13 -23.15 -3.40
C HIS A 113 6.91 -21.67 -3.70
N TYR A 114 5.98 -21.36 -4.62
CA TYR A 114 5.56 -19.97 -4.84
C TYR A 114 4.70 -19.48 -3.69
N ARG A 115 5.19 -18.46 -2.98
CA ARG A 115 4.51 -17.83 -1.84
C ARG A 115 4.38 -16.33 -2.06
N LYS A 116 3.35 -15.72 -1.46
CA LYS A 116 3.25 -14.26 -1.39
C LYS A 116 4.34 -13.75 -0.43
N ALA A 117 5.11 -12.77 -0.90
CA ALA A 117 6.13 -12.10 -0.13
C ALA A 117 5.97 -10.58 -0.27
N LEU A 118 6.50 -9.85 0.70
CA LEU A 118 6.62 -8.40 0.66
C LEU A 118 7.99 -8.05 0.09
N PHE A 119 7.98 -7.37 -1.05
CA PHE A 119 9.17 -6.90 -1.74
C PHE A 119 9.38 -5.45 -1.32
N GLN A 120 10.59 -5.14 -0.83
CA GLN A 120 11.04 -3.79 -0.54
C GLN A 120 12.14 -3.44 -1.55
N TYR A 121 11.85 -2.47 -2.41
CA TYR A 121 12.78 -1.92 -3.38
C TYR A 121 13.53 -0.76 -2.73
N THR A 122 14.82 -0.98 -2.48
CA THR A 122 15.68 0.00 -1.82
C THR A 122 16.23 1.02 -2.82
N PRO A 123 16.66 2.21 -2.36
CA PRO A 123 17.32 3.20 -3.23
C PRO A 123 18.58 2.68 -3.91
N SER A 124 19.30 1.72 -3.29
CA SER A 124 20.54 1.15 -3.83
C SER A 124 20.33 0.13 -4.95
N GLY A 125 19.08 -0.08 -5.41
CA GLY A 125 18.76 -1.08 -6.43
C GLY A 125 18.66 -2.52 -5.91
N TYR A 126 18.81 -2.74 -4.60
CA TYR A 126 18.60 -4.06 -3.99
C TYR A 126 17.12 -4.29 -3.66
N VAL A 127 16.61 -5.49 -3.97
CA VAL A 127 15.24 -5.92 -3.62
C VAL A 127 15.29 -6.87 -2.43
N ILE A 128 14.84 -6.36 -1.29
CA ILE A 128 14.68 -7.13 -0.06
C ILE A 128 13.37 -7.91 -0.16
N VAL A 129 13.45 -9.23 0.01
CA VAL A 129 12.28 -10.13 0.04
C VAL A 129 11.99 -10.53 1.47
N LEU A 130 10.84 -10.10 1.99
CA LEU A 130 10.37 -10.43 3.32
C LEU A 130 9.17 -11.39 3.26
N THR A 131 9.14 -12.34 4.18
CA THR A 131 8.20 -13.47 4.20
C THR A 131 7.43 -13.50 5.52
N LYS A 132 6.22 -14.07 5.56
CA LYS A 132 5.43 -14.11 6.82
C LYS A 132 5.93 -15.15 7.84
N ALA A 133 6.63 -16.17 7.37
CA ALA A 133 7.28 -17.17 8.22
C ALA A 133 8.80 -16.92 8.24
N LYS A 134 9.49 -17.46 9.24
CA LYS A 134 10.96 -17.37 9.29
C LYS A 134 11.57 -18.47 8.43
N TYR A 135 12.43 -18.08 7.48
CA TYR A 135 13.24 -18.99 6.68
C TYR A 135 14.71 -18.59 6.83
N HIS A 136 15.59 -19.53 7.17
CA HIS A 136 17.04 -19.30 7.32
C HIS A 136 17.75 -19.22 5.95
N HIS A 137 17.20 -18.43 5.04
CA HIS A 137 17.77 -18.18 3.72
C HIS A 137 17.34 -16.78 3.25
N ASP A 138 18.27 -16.05 2.64
CA ASP A 138 17.98 -14.74 2.07
C ASP A 138 17.49 -14.87 0.62
N TYR A 139 16.20 -14.61 0.39
CA TYR A 139 15.60 -14.66 -0.95
C TYR A 139 15.71 -13.32 -1.71
N SER A 140 16.41 -12.35 -1.13
CA SER A 140 16.62 -11.02 -1.69
C SER A 140 17.62 -11.04 -2.86
N PHE A 141 17.55 -10.05 -3.74
CA PHE A 141 18.31 -10.03 -4.99
C PHE A 141 18.52 -8.60 -5.49
N SER A 142 19.59 -8.35 -6.24
CA SER A 142 19.80 -7.07 -6.94
C SER A 142 18.84 -6.93 -8.10
N GLN A 143 18.31 -5.72 -8.35
CA GLN A 143 17.66 -5.45 -9.63
C GLN A 143 18.72 -5.49 -10.72
N SER A 144 18.51 -6.39 -11.68
CA SER A 144 19.16 -6.39 -13.00
C SER A 144 18.73 -5.20 -13.82
#